data_AF-A0A7Z9YAS0-F1
#
_entry.id   AF-A0A7Z9YAS0-F1
#
_cell.length_a   1.000
_cell.length_b   1.000
_cell.length_c   1.000
_cell.angle_alpha   90.00
_cell.angle_beta   90.00
_cell.angle_gamma   90.00
#
_symmetry.space_group_name_H-M   'P 1'
#
loop_
_entity.id
_entity.type
_entity.pdbx_description
1 polymer ?
#
loop_
_entity_poly.entity_id
_entity_poly.type
_entity_poly.pdbx_seq_one_letter_code
_entity_poly.pdbx_strand_id
1 'polypeptide(L)'
;MKILFVLTTGLLSLVWAMPVRGEVDDTLVLCLSFDEGTGDVAHDSSPHGFDAKVSGATWVEGKFGKALRFDGADDFVSVGDAPELRLLNGGTIMAWIYLEGQGASVWPRIICKELQTGSNGGYHMPIDWNRGRLLRFVIDGGGAPP
;
A
#
# COMPACT_ATOMS: atom_id res chain seq x y z
N MET A 1 27.69 -63.30 25.17
CA MET A 1 28.50 -62.51 24.22
C MET A 1 27.58 -61.49 23.55
N LYS A 2 27.88 -60.19 23.75
CA LYS A 2 27.59 -58.98 22.94
C LYS A 2 26.36 -58.98 21.98
N ILE A 3 25.33 -58.19 22.33
CA ILE A 3 24.78 -56.96 21.67
C ILE A 3 24.70 -56.92 20.11
N LEU A 4 23.50 -56.73 19.50
CA LEU A 4 22.97 -55.48 18.87
C LEU A 4 21.89 -55.69 17.74
N PHE A 5 20.97 -54.71 17.70
CA PHE A 5 19.75 -54.36 16.91
C PHE A 5 19.80 -54.30 15.36
N VAL A 6 18.62 -54.40 14.69
CA VAL A 6 17.95 -53.44 13.74
C VAL A 6 16.49 -53.95 13.47
N LEU A 7 15.38 -53.36 13.96
CA LEU A 7 14.57 -52.17 13.58
C LEU A 7 13.88 -52.19 12.20
N THR A 8 12.56 -52.44 12.18
CA THR A 8 11.64 -51.95 11.15
C THR A 8 10.37 -51.37 11.80
N THR A 9 10.52 -50.23 12.47
CA THR A 9 9.36 -49.41 12.86
C THR A 9 8.88 -48.60 11.65
N GLY A 10 7.58 -48.70 11.37
CA GLY A 10 6.91 -48.03 10.27
C GLY A 10 7.14 -46.53 10.25
N LEU A 11 7.25 -46.01 9.03
CA LEU A 11 7.37 -44.59 8.74
C LEU A 11 6.06 -43.90 9.13
N LEU A 12 6.00 -43.30 10.33
CA LEU A 12 4.98 -42.33 10.67
C LEU A 12 5.42 -41.00 10.05
N SER A 13 4.86 -40.65 8.90
CA SER A 13 5.08 -39.36 8.27
C SER A 13 4.45 -38.27 9.16
N LEU A 14 5.30 -37.64 9.97
CA LEU A 14 4.99 -36.35 10.58
C LEU A 14 4.96 -35.31 9.44
N VAL A 15 3.78 -35.07 8.88
CA VAL A 15 3.53 -33.81 8.17
C VAL A 15 3.46 -32.75 9.26
N TRP A 16 4.62 -32.20 9.61
CA TRP A 16 4.64 -30.93 10.32
C TRP A 16 3.84 -29.97 9.45
N ALA A 17 2.73 -29.46 9.98
CA ALA A 17 2.02 -28.38 9.35
C ALA A 17 3.04 -27.26 9.15
N MET A 18 3.57 -27.14 7.93
CA MET A 18 4.28 -25.96 7.50
C MET A 18 3.27 -24.85 7.73
N PRO A 19 3.49 -23.90 8.66
CA PRO A 19 2.68 -22.70 8.60
C PRO A 19 2.94 -22.16 7.20
N VAL A 20 1.90 -22.10 6.35
CA VAL A 20 1.92 -21.19 5.23
C VAL A 20 1.92 -19.82 5.88
N ARG A 21 3.11 -19.36 6.26
CA ARG A 21 3.34 -17.95 6.47
C ARG A 21 3.31 -17.41 5.05
N GLY A 22 2.28 -16.65 4.70
CA GLY A 22 2.44 -15.72 3.59
C GLY A 22 3.62 -14.85 3.97
N GLU A 23 4.79 -15.15 3.41
CA GLU A 23 5.95 -14.31 3.58
C GLU A 23 5.62 -13.04 2.80
N VAL A 24 5.63 -11.91 3.51
CA VAL A 24 5.51 -10.61 2.86
C VAL A 24 6.69 -10.52 1.91
N ASP A 25 6.41 -10.36 0.62
CA ASP A 25 7.42 -10.28 -0.42
C ASP A 25 8.37 -9.11 -0.08
N ASP A 26 9.68 -9.36 -0.06
CA ASP A 26 10.70 -8.35 0.22
C ASP A 26 10.67 -7.18 -0.79
N THR A 27 10.01 -7.36 -1.94
CA THR A 27 9.78 -6.32 -2.95
C THR A 27 8.58 -5.42 -2.65
N LEU A 28 7.77 -5.75 -1.63
CA LEU A 28 6.68 -4.91 -1.18
C LEU A 28 7.25 -3.67 -0.48
N VAL A 29 7.11 -2.51 -1.11
CA VAL A 29 7.69 -1.26 -0.60
C VAL A 29 6.80 -0.57 0.44
N LEU A 30 5.48 -0.64 0.27
CA LEU A 30 4.50 0.03 1.14
C LEU A 30 3.18 -0.71 1.07
N CYS A 31 2.59 -1.03 2.23
CA CYS A 31 1.30 -1.68 2.32
C CYS A 31 0.50 -1.15 3.52
N LEU A 32 -0.42 -0.24 3.22
CA LEU A 32 -1.36 0.34 4.18
C LEU A 32 -2.71 -0.36 4.03
N SER A 33 -3.06 -1.24 4.99
CA SER A 33 -4.34 -1.94 4.94
C SER A 33 -5.50 -1.08 5.44
N PHE A 34 -5.21 -0.09 6.27
CA PHE A 34 -6.18 0.76 6.95
C PHE A 34 -7.14 -0.03 7.85
N ASP A 35 -6.63 -1.02 8.58
CA ASP A 35 -7.42 -1.84 9.52
C ASP A 35 -7.41 -1.31 10.97
N GLU A 36 -6.62 -0.29 11.28
CA GLU A 36 -6.46 0.27 12.63
C GLU A 36 -7.76 0.83 13.19
N GLY A 37 -8.55 1.48 12.33
CA GLY A 37 -9.90 1.96 12.64
C GLY A 37 -9.97 3.16 13.60
N THR A 38 -8.84 3.63 14.13
CA THR A 38 -8.73 4.79 15.03
C THR A 38 -7.33 5.39 14.96
N GLY A 39 -7.16 6.61 15.51
CA GLY A 39 -5.87 7.28 15.59
C GLY A 39 -5.47 8.02 14.32
N ASP A 40 -4.24 8.56 14.32
CA ASP A 40 -3.65 9.37 13.26
C ASP A 40 -2.48 8.68 12.54
N VAL A 41 -2.31 7.37 12.73
CA VAL A 41 -1.28 6.54 12.09
C VAL A 41 -1.94 5.36 11.38
N ALA A 42 -1.57 5.15 10.12
CA ALA A 42 -1.81 3.92 9.38
C ALA A 42 -0.49 3.17 9.26
N HIS A 43 -0.44 1.94 9.78
CA HIS A 43 0.81 1.19 9.87
C HIS A 43 1.16 0.55 8.54
N ASP A 44 2.45 0.61 8.21
CA ASP A 44 2.99 -0.09 7.06
C ASP A 44 3.27 -1.55 7.44
N SER A 45 2.63 -2.46 6.72
CA SER A 45 2.84 -3.91 6.87
C SER A 45 4.00 -4.44 6.03
N SER A 46 4.66 -3.57 5.27
CA SER A 46 5.86 -3.92 4.50
C SER A 46 7.11 -4.04 5.39
N PRO A 47 8.19 -4.67 4.89
CA PRO A 47 9.47 -4.73 5.61
C PRO A 47 10.15 -3.36 5.83
N HIS A 48 9.68 -2.28 5.18
CA HIS A 48 10.32 -0.97 5.23
C HIS A 48 9.87 -0.07 6.38
N GLY A 49 8.70 -0.34 6.99
CA GLY A 49 8.21 0.40 8.16
C GLY A 49 7.88 1.86 7.86
N PHE A 50 7.33 2.13 6.68
CA PHE A 50 6.92 3.46 6.25
C PHE A 50 5.52 3.85 6.77
N ASP A 51 5.35 3.85 8.09
CA ASP A 51 4.10 4.26 8.75
C ASP A 51 3.64 5.63 8.25
N ALA A 52 2.35 5.71 7.91
CA ALA A 52 1.75 6.87 7.30
C ALA A 52 0.95 7.69 8.32
N LYS A 53 1.02 9.01 8.22
CA LYS A 53 0.21 9.92 9.02
C LYS A 53 -1.13 10.18 8.36
N VAL A 54 -2.22 9.98 9.08
CA VAL A 54 -3.58 10.29 8.66
C VAL A 54 -3.93 11.72 9.10
N SER A 55 -4.42 12.54 8.16
CA SER A 55 -4.83 13.93 8.42
C SER A 55 -6.22 14.17 7.82
N GLY A 56 -7.15 14.65 8.65
CA GLY A 56 -8.54 15.01 8.26
C GLY A 56 -9.48 13.82 8.02
N ALA A 57 -8.97 12.75 7.39
CA ALA A 57 -9.77 11.58 7.01
C ALA A 57 -10.39 10.85 8.22
N THR A 58 -11.55 10.24 8.00
CA THR A 58 -12.32 9.53 9.03
C THR A 58 -12.31 8.02 8.81
N TRP A 59 -12.17 7.26 9.89
CA TRP A 59 -12.25 5.79 9.84
C TRP A 59 -13.69 5.32 9.66
N VAL A 60 -13.91 4.41 8.71
CA VAL A 60 -15.22 3.82 8.37
C VAL A 60 -15.09 2.31 8.16
N GLU A 61 -16.22 1.62 8.00
CA GLU A 61 -16.22 0.23 7.52
C GLU A 61 -15.78 0.19 6.05
N GLY A 62 -14.78 -0.66 5.77
CA GLY A 62 -14.23 -0.85 4.44
C GLY A 62 -14.89 -1.98 3.67
N LYS A 63 -14.38 -2.25 2.47
CA LYS A 63 -14.72 -3.48 1.73
C LYS A 63 -14.26 -4.73 2.49
N PHE A 64 -13.10 -4.61 3.14
CA PHE A 64 -12.53 -5.56 4.09
C PHE A 64 -12.13 -4.75 5.32
N GLY A 65 -12.46 -5.22 6.52
CA GLY A 65 -12.10 -4.53 7.75
C GLY A 65 -12.51 -3.06 7.77
N LYS A 66 -11.53 -2.18 8.02
CA LYS A 66 -11.73 -0.73 8.07
C LYS A 66 -11.26 -0.06 6.78
N ALA A 67 -11.55 1.23 6.65
CA ALA A 67 -11.05 2.08 5.59
C ALA A 67 -11.01 3.54 6.06
N LEU A 68 -10.34 4.39 5.28
CA LEU A 68 -10.41 5.83 5.42
C LEU A 68 -11.40 6.42 4.40
N ARG A 69 -12.28 7.28 4.90
CA ARG A 69 -13.19 8.09 4.10
C ARG A 69 -12.65 9.51 4.03
N PHE A 70 -12.53 10.01 2.80
CA PHE A 70 -12.03 11.34 2.46
C PHE A 70 -13.20 12.21 2.00
N ASP A 71 -13.40 13.38 2.62
CA ASP A 71 -14.51 14.29 2.36
C ASP A 71 -14.28 15.21 1.13
N GLY A 72 -13.04 15.26 0.66
CA GLY A 72 -12.63 16.01 -0.53
C GLY A 72 -12.25 17.47 -0.29
N ALA A 73 -12.00 17.89 0.96
CA ALA A 73 -11.52 19.22 1.32
C ALA A 73 -10.01 19.24 1.64
N ASP A 74 -9.58 18.72 2.80
CA ASP A 74 -8.21 18.81 3.32
C ASP A 74 -7.66 17.47 3.86
N ASP A 75 -8.24 16.36 3.39
CA ASP A 75 -7.90 15.01 3.83
C ASP A 75 -6.75 14.39 3.03
N PHE A 76 -5.78 13.79 3.74
CA PHE A 76 -4.73 13.00 3.12
C PHE A 76 -4.07 12.02 4.09
N VAL A 77 -3.41 11.02 3.52
CA VAL A 77 -2.48 10.13 4.21
C VAL A 77 -1.10 10.37 3.64
N SER A 78 -0.13 10.68 4.48
CA SER A 78 1.23 11.00 4.03
C SER A 78 2.28 10.08 4.63
N VAL A 79 3.23 9.70 3.77
CA VAL A 79 4.44 8.98 4.12
C VAL A 79 5.61 9.92 3.82
N GLY A 80 6.66 9.87 4.63
CA GLY A 80 7.90 10.63 4.36
C GLY A 80 8.51 10.27 3.00
N ASP A 81 9.26 11.20 2.39
CA ASP A 81 9.98 10.90 1.15
C ASP A 81 11.04 9.81 1.39
N ALA A 82 11.03 8.79 0.53
CA ALA A 82 12.00 7.71 0.53
C ALA A 82 12.34 7.32 -0.93
N PRO A 83 13.60 6.97 -1.25
CA PRO A 83 14.00 6.54 -2.59
C PRO A 83 13.19 5.38 -3.15
N GLU A 84 12.77 4.44 -2.30
CA GLU A 84 12.00 3.25 -2.63
C GLU A 84 10.61 3.61 -3.18
N LEU A 85 10.01 4.70 -2.67
CA LEU A 85 8.71 5.22 -3.10
C LEU A 85 8.77 6.01 -4.41
N ARG A 86 9.93 6.11 -5.07
CA ARG A 86 10.07 6.87 -6.33
C ARG A 86 9.84 6.01 -7.57
N LEU A 87 9.80 4.67 -7.44
CA LEU A 87 9.57 3.71 -8.52
C LEU A 87 10.45 3.94 -9.77
N LEU A 88 11.71 4.35 -9.57
CA LEU A 88 12.64 4.73 -10.65
C LEU A 88 12.92 3.58 -11.63
N ASN A 89 12.80 2.34 -11.17
CA ASN A 89 13.01 1.13 -11.97
C ASN A 89 11.69 0.43 -12.36
N GLY A 90 10.56 1.13 -12.23
CA GLY A 90 9.22 0.57 -12.36
C GLY A 90 8.70 -0.05 -11.05
N GLY A 91 7.45 -0.50 -11.09
CA GLY A 91 6.78 -1.13 -9.95
C GLY A 91 5.28 -1.32 -10.20
N THR A 92 4.61 -1.90 -9.21
CA THR A 92 3.16 -2.07 -9.21
C THR A 92 2.54 -1.21 -8.11
N ILE A 93 1.47 -0.50 -8.46
CA ILE A 93 0.64 0.20 -7.49
C ILE A 93 -0.77 -0.38 -7.58
N MET A 94 -1.35 -0.68 -6.43
CA MET A 94 -2.72 -1.16 -6.32
C MET A 94 -3.43 -0.52 -5.13
N ALA A 95 -4.73 -0.29 -5.27
CA ALA A 95 -5.56 0.27 -4.21
C ALA A 95 -7.00 -0.25 -4.32
N TRP A 96 -7.65 -0.44 -3.18
CA TRP A 96 -9.10 -0.57 -3.10
C TRP A 96 -9.72 0.81 -2.92
N ILE A 97 -10.62 1.18 -3.82
CA ILE A 97 -11.25 2.51 -3.83
C ILE A 97 -12.77 2.39 -3.94
N TYR A 98 -13.48 3.24 -3.21
CA TYR A 98 -14.92 3.44 -3.37
C TYR A 98 -15.17 4.93 -3.59
N LEU A 99 -15.76 5.28 -4.74
CA LEU A 99 -16.01 6.66 -5.12
C LEU A 99 -17.42 7.07 -4.68
N GLU A 100 -17.52 7.95 -3.68
CA GLU A 100 -18.82 8.47 -3.20
C GLU A 100 -19.37 9.61 -4.09
N GLY A 101 -18.48 10.42 -4.67
CA GLY A 101 -18.88 11.57 -5.46
C GLY A 101 -17.71 12.50 -5.77
N GLN A 102 -18.00 13.57 -6.49
CA GLN A 102 -17.02 14.63 -6.75
C GLN A 102 -16.92 15.53 -5.51
N GLY A 103 -15.74 15.61 -4.91
CA GLY A 103 -15.42 16.62 -3.89
C GLY A 103 -15.17 18.01 -4.50
N ALA A 104 -14.41 18.84 -3.81
CA ALA A 104 -14.06 20.18 -4.31
C ALA A 104 -13.09 20.16 -5.50
N SER A 105 -12.23 19.13 -5.57
CA SER A 105 -11.27 18.95 -6.67
C SER A 105 -11.89 18.22 -7.86
N VAL A 106 -11.60 18.70 -9.07
CA VAL A 106 -11.92 18.00 -10.32
C VAL A 106 -10.88 16.93 -10.67
N TRP A 107 -9.71 16.95 -10.02
CA TRP A 107 -8.59 16.01 -10.17
C TRP A 107 -8.10 15.51 -8.79
N PRO A 108 -8.95 14.83 -7.99
CA PRO A 108 -8.49 14.23 -6.74
C PRO A 108 -7.51 13.09 -7.04
N ARG A 109 -6.48 12.96 -6.19
CA ARG A 109 -5.41 11.98 -6.33
C ARG A 109 -5.62 10.87 -5.31
N ILE A 110 -5.76 9.64 -5.78
CA ILE A 110 -5.82 8.44 -4.93
C ILE A 110 -4.43 8.20 -4.35
N ILE A 111 -3.41 8.27 -5.21
CA ILE A 111 -1.99 8.17 -4.84
C ILE A 111 -1.25 9.26 -5.61
N CYS A 112 -0.32 9.92 -4.94
CA CYS A 112 0.62 10.84 -5.59
C CYS A 112 2.00 10.77 -4.96
N LYS A 113 3.01 10.81 -5.81
CA LYS A 113 4.40 11.05 -5.44
C LYS A 113 4.92 12.17 -6.33
N GLU A 114 5.32 13.27 -5.70
CA GLU A 114 5.99 14.39 -6.39
C GLU A 114 7.43 14.51 -5.87
N LEU A 115 8.34 15.04 -6.71
CA LEU A 115 9.71 15.39 -6.31
C LEU A 115 9.75 16.68 -5.49
N GLN A 116 8.81 17.60 -5.74
CA GLN A 116 8.62 18.86 -5.02
C GLN A 116 7.15 19.26 -5.17
N THR A 117 6.57 19.87 -4.14
CA THR A 117 5.19 20.38 -4.17
C THR A 117 4.97 21.30 -5.36
N GLY A 118 4.04 20.94 -6.25
CA GLY A 118 3.73 21.74 -7.44
C GLY A 118 4.73 21.58 -8.58
N SER A 119 5.59 20.56 -8.54
CA SER A 119 6.48 20.18 -9.64
C SER A 119 5.81 19.19 -10.59
N ASN A 120 6.16 19.24 -11.87
CA ASN A 120 5.74 18.25 -12.88
C ASN A 120 6.59 16.97 -12.83
N GLY A 121 7.02 16.51 -11.66
CA GLY A 121 7.93 15.37 -11.53
C GLY A 121 7.39 14.30 -10.60
N GLY A 122 7.19 13.08 -11.11
CA GLY A 122 6.80 11.91 -10.33
C GLY A 122 5.66 11.12 -10.97
N TYR A 123 4.79 10.56 -10.14
CA TYR A 123 3.65 9.78 -10.61
C TYR A 123 2.40 10.04 -9.78
N HIS A 124 1.23 9.92 -10.41
CA HIS A 124 -0.04 10.08 -9.73
C HIS A 124 -1.16 9.21 -10.34
N MET A 125 -2.12 8.82 -9.50
CA MET A 125 -3.33 8.07 -9.86
C MET A 125 -4.56 8.92 -9.58
N PRO A 126 -4.98 9.81 -10.51
CA PRO A 126 -6.12 10.68 -10.28
C PRO A 126 -7.42 10.07 -10.83
N ILE A 127 -8.55 10.56 -10.31
CA ILE A 127 -9.85 10.49 -11.01
C ILE A 127 -10.05 11.79 -11.77
N ASP A 128 -10.33 11.73 -13.07
CA ASP A 128 -10.62 12.91 -13.89
C ASP A 128 -12.13 13.10 -14.03
N TRP A 129 -12.68 13.99 -13.22
CA TRP A 129 -14.12 14.28 -13.23
C TRP A 129 -14.56 15.03 -14.48
N ASN A 130 -13.68 15.85 -15.07
CA ASN A 130 -13.97 16.58 -16.32
C ASN A 130 -14.08 15.65 -17.54
N ARG A 131 -13.52 14.45 -17.46
CA ARG A 131 -13.52 13.46 -18.55
C ARG A 131 -14.41 12.26 -18.28
N GLY A 132 -15.47 12.43 -17.48
CA GLY A 132 -16.42 11.35 -17.23
C GLY A 132 -15.96 10.35 -16.15
N ARG A 133 -15.14 10.81 -15.19
CA ARG A 133 -14.69 10.03 -14.02
C ARG A 133 -13.72 8.91 -14.37
N LEU A 134 -12.79 9.18 -15.28
CA LEU A 134 -11.79 8.20 -15.68
C LEU A 134 -10.70 8.08 -14.62
N LEU A 135 -10.43 6.85 -14.19
CA LEU A 135 -9.19 6.52 -13.49
C LEU A 135 -8.04 6.62 -14.48
N ARG A 136 -6.97 7.33 -14.08
CA ARG A 136 -5.76 7.45 -14.89
C ARG A 136 -4.54 7.03 -14.08
N PHE A 137 -3.49 6.67 -14.82
CA PHE A 137 -2.14 6.58 -14.30
C PHE A 137 -1.29 7.57 -15.11
N VAL A 138 -0.62 8.47 -14.40
CA VAL A 138 0.15 9.56 -15.01
C VAL A 138 1.56 9.52 -14.46
N ILE A 139 2.53 9.59 -15.37
CA ILE A 139 3.94 9.82 -15.06
C ILE A 139 4.26 11.21 -15.60
N ASP A 140 4.61 12.13 -14.71
CA ASP A 140 4.99 13.47 -15.11
C ASP A 140 6.50 13.51 -15.32
N GLY A 141 6.89 13.86 -16.55
CA GLY A 141 8.27 14.11 -16.91
C GLY A 141 8.73 15.44 -16.32
N GLY A 142 9.20 15.41 -15.08
CA GLY A 142 9.93 16.54 -14.52
C GLY A 142 11.22 16.67 -15.31
N GLY A 143 11.48 17.82 -15.91
CA GLY A 143 12.79 18.10 -16.51
C GLY A 143 13.86 17.66 -15.52
N ALA A 144 14.81 16.84 -15.99
CA ALA A 144 15.86 16.30 -15.14
C ALA A 144 16.46 17.42 -14.27
N PRO A 145 16.68 17.20 -12.96
CA PRO A 145 17.45 18.16 -12.18
C PRO A 145 18.82 18.37 -12.86
N PRO A 146 19.35 19.60 -12.89
CA PRO A 146 20.66 19.89 -13.47
C PRO A 146 21.78 19.05 -12.82
#